data_AF-A0A1S9C462-F1
#
_entry.id   AF-A0A1S9C462-F1
#
_cell.length_a   1.000
_cell.length_b   1.000
_cell.length_c   1.000
_cell.angle_alpha   90.00
_cell.angle_beta   90.00
_cell.angle_gamma   90.00
#
_symmetry.space_group_name_H-M   'P 1'
#
loop_
_entity.id
_entity.type
_entity.pdbx_description
1 polymer ?
#
loop_
_entity_poly.entity_id
_entity_poly.type
_entity_poly.pdbx_seq_one_letter_code
_entity_poly.pdbx_strand_id
1 'polypeptide(L)'
;MLNYLWSSMIFFSVIMAIFGGDMRGLTTEILSSSQNAVKICFETAGILAMWMGVMSIGEKAGLIDTLSQKMNPILDFLFPDVPKYHTARKYIATNIIANFLGLGWAATPPGLKAMVELQKLNRSKGRATSAMCMFLIINISSIQLIPITMISYR
;
A
#
# COMPACT_ATOMS: atom_id res chain seq x y z
N MET A 1 1.46 -14.73 13.14
CA MET A 1 0.27 -14.16 13.83
C MET A 1 -0.92 -14.09 12.88
N LEU A 2 -0.81 -13.42 11.73
CA LEU A 2 -1.94 -13.26 10.80
C LEU A 2 -2.47 -14.59 10.21
N ASN A 3 -1.58 -15.52 9.84
CA ASN A 3 -1.99 -16.84 9.33
C ASN A 3 -2.85 -17.62 10.33
N TYR A 4 -2.49 -17.56 11.63
CA TYR A 4 -3.28 -18.21 12.68
C TYR A 4 -4.68 -17.60 12.80
N LEU A 5 -4.77 -16.27 12.66
CA LEU A 5 -6.04 -15.55 12.74
C LEU A 5 -6.95 -15.93 11.58
N TRP A 6 -6.43 -15.92 10.34
CA TRP A 6 -7.18 -16.34 9.15
C TRP A 6 -7.61 -17.81 9.22
N SER A 7 -6.69 -18.71 9.58
CA SER A 7 -7.01 -20.13 9.73
C SER A 7 -8.07 -20.36 10.82
N SER A 8 -8.01 -19.63 11.94
CA SER A 8 -9.04 -19.72 12.98
C SER A 8 -10.40 -19.24 12.49
N MET A 9 -10.47 -18.17 11.69
CA MET A 9 -11.73 -17.67 11.13
C MET A 9 -12.35 -18.66 10.15
N ILE A 10 -11.54 -19.25 9.27
CA ILE A 10 -11.99 -20.27 8.31
C ILE A 10 -12.43 -21.54 9.03
N PHE A 11 -11.69 -21.97 10.04
CA PHE A 11 -12.06 -23.15 10.81
C PHE A 11 -13.38 -22.93 11.57
N PHE A 12 -13.55 -21.76 12.17
CA PHE A 12 -14.78 -21.39 12.86
C PHE A 12 -15.98 -21.32 11.90
N SER A 13 -15.83 -20.79 10.69
CA SER A 13 -16.91 -20.74 9.71
C SER A 13 -17.35 -22.14 9.27
N VAL A 14 -16.41 -23.07 9.10
CA VAL A 14 -16.72 -24.48 8.77
C VAL A 14 -17.49 -25.15 9.91
N ILE A 15 -17.07 -24.94 11.17
CA ILE A 15 -17.78 -25.46 12.35
C ILE A 15 -19.22 -24.94 12.39
N MET A 16 -19.42 -23.63 12.22
CA MET A 16 -20.76 -23.02 12.25
C MET A 16 -21.65 -23.54 11.11
N ALA A 17 -21.11 -23.80 9.93
CA ALA A 17 -21.86 -24.38 8.82
C ALA A 17 -22.29 -25.83 9.07
N ILE A 18 -21.44 -26.63 9.74
CA ILE A 18 -21.77 -28.01 10.13
C ILE A 18 -22.90 -28.03 11.16
N PHE A 19 -22.80 -27.22 12.22
CA PHE A 19 -23.84 -27.17 13.27
C PHE A 19 -25.12 -26.46 12.83
N GLY A 20 -25.03 -25.49 11.91
CA GLY A 20 -26.18 -24.77 11.35
C GLY A 20 -26.89 -25.49 10.20
N GLY A 21 -26.34 -26.59 9.67
CA GLY A 21 -26.94 -27.38 8.60
C GLY A 21 -26.81 -26.80 7.17
N ASP A 22 -26.18 -25.64 7.01
CA ASP A 22 -26.03 -24.94 5.71
C ASP A 22 -24.66 -25.17 5.05
N MET A 23 -24.32 -26.45 4.82
CA MET A 23 -23.08 -26.82 4.11
C MET A 23 -23.11 -26.43 2.63
N ARG A 24 -24.30 -26.28 2.04
CA ARG A 24 -24.48 -25.84 0.64
C ARG A 24 -24.21 -24.33 0.49
N GLY A 25 -24.68 -23.51 1.42
CA GLY A 25 -24.34 -22.08 1.48
C GLY A 25 -22.84 -21.88 1.60
N LEU A 26 -22.19 -22.58 2.54
CA LEU A 26 -20.72 -22.51 2.70
C LEU A 26 -19.97 -22.84 1.41
N THR A 27 -20.35 -23.92 0.72
CA THR A 27 -19.67 -24.34 -0.52
C THR A 27 -19.85 -23.30 -1.63
N THR A 28 -21.06 -22.76 -1.76
CA THR A 28 -21.38 -21.71 -2.74
C THR A 28 -20.61 -20.42 -2.45
N GLU A 29 -20.53 -20.01 -1.19
CA GLU A 29 -19.80 -18.80 -0.78
C GLU A 29 -18.29 -18.92 -0.96
N ILE A 30 -17.71 -20.11 -0.73
CA ILE A 30 -16.29 -20.36 -1.00
C ILE A 30 -16.01 -20.24 -2.51
N LEU A 31 -16.88 -20.82 -3.35
CA LEU A 31 -16.77 -20.75 -4.81
C LEU A 31 -16.94 -19.31 -5.32
N SER A 32 -17.96 -18.59 -4.86
CA SER A 32 -18.23 -17.20 -5.25
C SER A 32 -17.10 -16.27 -4.80
N SER A 33 -16.61 -16.42 -3.56
CA SER A 33 -15.49 -15.63 -3.03
C SER A 33 -14.21 -15.88 -3.81
N SER A 34 -13.95 -17.12 -4.22
CA SER A 34 -12.79 -17.47 -5.05
C SER A 34 -12.86 -16.79 -6.43
N GLN A 35 -14.02 -16.81 -7.07
CA GLN A 35 -14.23 -16.12 -8.35
C GLN A 35 -14.09 -14.60 -8.22
N ASN A 36 -14.69 -14.02 -7.17
CA ASN A 36 -14.57 -12.59 -6.87
C ASN A 36 -13.11 -12.19 -6.62
N ALA A 37 -12.34 -13.00 -5.89
CA ALA A 37 -10.92 -12.73 -5.65
C ALA A 37 -10.13 -12.65 -6.97
N VAL A 38 -10.36 -13.58 -7.89
CA VAL A 38 -9.72 -13.56 -9.22
C VAL A 38 -10.15 -12.32 -10.01
N LYS A 39 -11.44 -11.99 -10.00
CA LYS A 39 -11.98 -10.80 -10.68
C LYS A 39 -11.33 -9.51 -10.16
N ILE A 40 -11.24 -9.35 -8.84
CA ILE A 40 -10.57 -8.20 -8.20
C ILE A 40 -9.09 -8.15 -8.62
N CYS A 41 -8.38 -9.28 -8.68
CA CYS A 41 -6.99 -9.30 -9.15
C CYS A 41 -6.85 -8.78 -10.57
N PHE A 42 -7.73 -9.16 -11.50
CA PHE A 42 -7.67 -8.66 -12.88
C PHE A 42 -8.04 -7.17 -12.99
N GLU A 43 -9.10 -6.74 -12.30
CA GLU A 43 -9.53 -5.34 -12.27
C GLU A 43 -8.44 -4.43 -11.70
N THR A 44 -7.84 -4.84 -10.58
CA THR A 44 -6.76 -4.09 -9.93
C THR A 44 -5.47 -4.13 -10.74
N ALA A 45 -5.16 -5.23 -11.43
CA ALA A 45 -3.97 -5.32 -12.28
C ALA A 45 -4.01 -4.31 -13.43
N GLY A 46 -5.15 -4.14 -14.09
CA GLY A 46 -5.31 -3.18 -15.19
C GLY A 46 -5.08 -1.74 -14.74
N ILE A 47 -5.75 -1.31 -13.67
CA ILE A 47 -5.61 0.05 -13.15
C ILE A 47 -4.21 0.31 -12.59
N LEU A 48 -3.61 -0.66 -11.89
CA LEU A 48 -2.25 -0.55 -11.37
C LEU A 48 -1.24 -0.46 -12.52
N ALA A 49 -1.38 -1.26 -13.58
CA ALA A 49 -0.48 -1.21 -14.73
C ALA A 49 -0.50 0.17 -15.43
N MET A 50 -1.69 0.74 -15.61
CA MET A 50 -1.86 2.09 -16.16
C MET A 50 -1.14 3.14 -15.29
N TRP A 51 -1.44 3.16 -13.99
CA TRP A 51 -0.86 4.14 -13.07
C TRP A 51 0.65 3.97 -12.91
N MET A 52 1.14 2.73 -12.85
CA MET A 52 2.57 2.44 -12.83
C MET A 52 3.28 2.87 -14.12
N GLY A 53 2.60 2.77 -15.26
CA GLY A 53 3.09 3.32 -16.53
C GLY A 53 3.28 4.83 -16.46
N VAL A 54 2.24 5.56 -16.04
CA VAL A 54 2.28 7.03 -15.86
C VAL A 54 3.38 7.43 -14.87
N MET A 55 3.46 6.73 -13.74
CA MET A 55 4.48 6.94 -12.71
C MET A 55 5.90 6.72 -13.25
N SER A 56 6.10 5.67 -14.06
CA SER A 56 7.39 5.36 -14.72
C SER A 56 7.79 6.44 -15.73
N ILE A 57 6.84 7.02 -16.46
CA ILE A 57 7.09 8.17 -17.33
C ILE A 57 7.55 9.37 -16.50
N GLY A 58 6.86 9.67 -15.39
CA GLY A 58 7.25 10.75 -14.48
C GLY A 58 8.64 10.55 -13.85
N GLU A 59 9.00 9.31 -13.53
CA GLU A 59 10.34 8.97 -13.04
C GLU A 59 11.41 9.16 -14.12
N LYS A 60 11.18 8.66 -15.34
CA LYS A 60 12.11 8.83 -16.48
C LYS A 60 12.24 10.28 -16.94
N ALA A 61 11.19 11.08 -16.79
CA ALA A 61 11.21 12.52 -17.08
C ALA A 61 11.94 13.35 -16.01
N GLY A 62 12.41 12.73 -14.91
CA GLY A 62 13.10 13.42 -13.81
C GLY A 62 12.18 14.22 -12.88
N LEU A 63 10.87 14.28 -13.16
CA LEU A 63 9.90 15.03 -12.35
C LEU A 63 9.89 14.55 -10.90
N ILE A 64 9.97 13.24 -10.69
CA ILE A 64 9.98 12.61 -9.37
C ILE A 64 11.27 12.90 -8.62
N ASP A 65 12.41 12.95 -9.31
CA ASP A 65 13.69 13.28 -8.70
C ASP A 65 13.70 14.76 -8.27
N THR A 66 13.19 15.67 -9.10
CA THR A 66 13.05 17.09 -8.74
C THR A 66 12.10 17.30 -7.57
N LEU A 67 10.94 16.65 -7.56
CA LEU A 67 9.98 16.75 -6.46
C LEU A 67 10.53 16.13 -5.17
N SER A 68 11.22 14.99 -5.26
CA SER A 68 11.87 14.36 -4.10
C SER A 68 12.93 15.27 -3.49
N GLN A 69 13.75 15.93 -4.32
CA GLN A 69 14.73 16.90 -3.84
C GLN A 69 14.06 18.11 -3.18
N LYS A 70 12.94 18.59 -3.72
CA LYS A 70 12.18 19.71 -3.13
C LYS A 70 11.52 19.33 -1.80
N MET A 71 11.26 18.04 -1.58
CA MET A 71 10.75 17.48 -0.33
C MET A 71 11.84 17.18 0.71
N ASN A 72 13.13 17.29 0.38
CA ASN A 72 14.23 17.06 1.32
C ASN A 72 14.07 17.75 2.69
N PRO A 73 13.64 19.02 2.84
CA PRO A 73 13.46 19.61 4.17
C PRO A 73 12.40 18.89 5.01
N ILE A 74 11.31 18.42 4.38
CA ILE A 74 10.25 17.66 5.04
C ILE A 74 10.75 16.27 5.40
N LEU A 75 11.50 15.63 4.50
CA LEU A 75 12.07 14.30 4.73
C LEU A 75 13.18 14.31 5.79
N ASP A 76 13.99 15.37 5.85
CA ASP A 76 15.01 15.54 6.89
C ASP A 76 14.36 15.71 8.28
N PHE A 77 13.21 16.39 8.34
CA PHE A 77 12.46 16.56 9.58
C PHE A 77 11.71 15.28 10.01
N LEU A 78 11.01 14.62 9.09
CA LEU A 78 10.19 13.44 9.40
C LEU A 78 10.98 12.13 9.47
N PHE A 79 12.09 12.03 8.72
CA PHE A 79 12.93 10.83 8.60
C PHE A 79 14.40 11.11 8.88
N PRO A 80 14.76 11.60 10.09
CA PRO A 80 16.14 11.91 10.46
C PRO A 80 17.05 10.66 10.42
N ASP A 81 16.50 9.49 10.71
CA ASP A 81 17.23 8.21 10.75
C ASP A 81 17.55 7.64 9.35
N VAL A 82 17.01 8.22 8.27
CA VAL A 82 17.20 7.73 6.90
C VAL A 82 18.30 8.55 6.21
N PRO A 83 19.37 7.94 5.67
CA PRO A 83 20.47 8.67 5.04
C PRO A 83 20.03 9.55 3.86
N LYS A 84 20.63 10.73 3.70
CA LYS A 84 20.20 11.77 2.74
C LYS A 84 20.20 11.36 1.26
N TYR A 85 20.95 10.33 0.89
CA TYR A 85 21.05 9.81 -0.48
C TYR A 85 20.54 8.37 -0.62
N HIS A 86 19.82 7.84 0.38
CA HIS A 86 19.29 6.49 0.30
C HIS A 86 18.05 6.42 -0.59
N THR A 87 17.93 5.38 -1.41
CA THR A 87 16.80 5.15 -2.33
C THR A 87 15.44 5.14 -1.62
N ALA A 88 15.42 4.77 -0.34
CA ALA A 88 14.24 4.86 0.52
C ALA A 88 13.58 6.25 0.49
N ARG A 89 14.36 7.34 0.50
CA ARG A 89 13.82 8.70 0.50
C ARG A 89 13.06 9.02 -0.79
N LYS A 90 13.56 8.57 -1.94
CA LYS A 90 12.89 8.75 -3.23
C LYS A 90 11.54 8.04 -3.24
N TYR A 91 11.46 6.79 -2.74
CA TYR A 91 10.20 6.07 -2.69
C TYR A 91 9.21 6.63 -1.67
N ILE A 92 9.68 7.09 -0.50
CA ILE A 92 8.84 7.77 0.50
C ILE A 92 8.26 9.07 -0.08
N ALA A 93 9.11 9.91 -0.69
CA ALA A 93 8.68 11.15 -1.32
C ALA A 93 7.64 10.87 -2.41
N THR A 94 7.94 9.92 -3.29
CA THR A 94 7.05 9.49 -4.37
C THR A 94 5.68 9.09 -3.85
N ASN A 95 5.64 8.26 -2.80
CA ASN A 95 4.38 7.83 -2.18
C ASN A 95 3.60 9.01 -1.59
N ILE A 96 4.27 9.93 -0.87
CA ILE A 96 3.61 11.11 -0.29
C ILE A 96 3.06 12.02 -1.40
N ILE A 97 3.83 12.26 -2.46
CA ILE A 97 3.40 13.08 -3.62
C ILE A 97 2.21 12.43 -4.31
N ALA A 98 2.28 11.12 -4.59
CA ALA A 98 1.21 10.40 -5.25
C ALA A 98 -0.07 10.43 -4.40
N ASN A 99 0.04 10.23 -3.08
CA ASN A 99 -1.08 10.39 -2.16
C ASN A 99 -1.63 11.82 -2.20
N PHE A 100 -0.77 12.84 -2.10
CA PHE A 100 -1.17 14.25 -2.08
C PHE A 100 -1.90 14.69 -3.35
N LEU A 101 -1.48 14.19 -4.51
CA LEU A 101 -2.08 14.44 -5.83
C LEU A 101 -3.37 13.65 -6.11
N GLY A 102 -3.83 12.82 -5.17
CA GLY A 102 -5.03 11.99 -5.37
C GLY A 102 -4.78 10.72 -6.19
N LEU A 103 -3.51 10.39 -6.48
CA LEU A 103 -3.10 9.21 -7.26
C LEU A 103 -2.92 7.99 -6.34
N GLY A 104 -3.93 7.68 -5.52
CA GLY A 104 -3.82 6.64 -4.47
C GLY A 104 -3.37 5.27 -4.99
N TRP A 105 -3.87 4.86 -6.16
CA TRP A 105 -3.47 3.62 -6.83
C TRP A 105 -1.99 3.62 -7.29
N ALA A 106 -1.44 4.79 -7.62
CA ALA A 106 -0.02 4.96 -7.97
C ALA A 106 0.89 5.06 -6.74
N ALA A 107 0.33 5.39 -5.55
CA ALA A 107 1.10 5.57 -4.32
C ALA A 107 1.48 4.25 -3.66
N THR A 108 0.65 3.21 -3.78
CA THR A 108 0.84 1.92 -3.12
C THR A 108 2.14 1.21 -3.53
N PRO A 109 2.50 1.08 -4.82
CA PRO A 109 3.72 0.36 -5.21
C PRO A 109 5.02 1.05 -4.77
N PRO A 110 5.19 2.39 -4.91
CA PRO A 110 6.27 3.13 -4.28
C PRO A 110 6.28 2.98 -2.75
N GLY A 111 5.13 2.95 -2.10
CA GLY A 111 5.05 2.77 -0.64
C GLY A 111 5.54 1.40 -0.16
N LEU A 112 5.20 0.33 -0.90
CA LEU A 112 5.75 -1.00 -0.63
C LEU A 112 7.27 -1.04 -0.85
N LYS A 113 7.77 -0.43 -1.93
CA LYS A 113 9.22 -0.32 -2.17
C LYS A 113 9.92 0.49 -1.07
N ALA A 114 9.31 1.59 -0.61
CA ALA A 114 9.82 2.38 0.51
C ALA A 114 9.97 1.53 1.78
N MET A 115 8.95 0.75 2.14
CA MET A 115 9.01 -0.15 3.30
C MET A 115 10.09 -1.23 3.16
N VAL A 116 10.27 -1.81 1.96
CA VAL A 116 11.35 -2.77 1.70
C VAL A 116 12.73 -2.12 1.87
N GLU A 117 12.92 -0.91 1.34
CA GLU A 117 14.20 -0.17 1.51
C GLU A 117 14.45 0.26 2.95
N LEU A 118 13.40 0.68 3.68
CA LEU A 118 13.51 0.98 5.12
C LEU A 118 13.85 -0.27 5.94
N GLN A 119 13.31 -1.43 5.55
CA GLN A 119 13.62 -2.70 6.20
C GLN A 119 15.08 -3.14 5.95
N LYS A 120 15.72 -2.75 4.84
CA LYS A 120 17.16 -3.00 4.64
C LYS A 120 18.03 -2.20 5.60
N LEU A 121 17.57 -1.00 5.99
CA LEU A 121 18.24 -0.17 7.00
C LEU A 121 17.96 -0.66 8.44
N ASN A 122 16.99 -1.55 8.61
CA ASN A 122 16.59 -2.06 9.91
C ASN A 122 17.56 -3.12 10.43
N ARG A 123 18.25 -2.81 11.54
CA ARG A 123 19.16 -3.75 12.22
C ARG A 123 18.41 -4.90 12.92
N SER A 124 17.12 -4.74 13.24
CA SER A 124 16.31 -5.74 13.93
C SER A 124 15.06 -6.09 13.12
N LYS A 125 15.13 -7.18 12.36
CA LYS A 125 14.06 -7.59 11.44
C LYS A 125 12.70 -7.85 12.10
N GLY A 126 12.67 -8.11 13.42
CA GLY A 126 11.45 -8.35 14.19
C GLY A 126 10.79 -7.09 14.78
N ARG A 127 11.42 -5.91 14.67
CA ARG A 127 10.92 -4.66 15.25
C ARG A 127 10.90 -3.54 14.20
N ALA A 128 9.76 -2.89 14.03
CA ALA A 128 9.66 -1.73 13.15
C ALA A 128 10.53 -0.58 13.68
N THR A 129 11.24 0.11 12.77
CA THR A 129 12.00 1.32 13.12
C THR A 129 11.08 2.53 13.21
N SER A 130 11.53 3.60 13.87
CA SER A 130 10.81 4.87 13.96
C SER A 130 10.42 5.40 12.58
N ALA A 131 11.31 5.28 11.59
CA ALA A 131 11.05 5.65 10.20
C ALA A 131 9.91 4.82 9.57
N MET A 132 9.86 3.51 9.80
CA MET A 132 8.76 2.68 9.29
C MET A 132 7.42 3.06 9.93
N CYS A 133 7.41 3.30 11.25
CA CYS A 133 6.21 3.75 11.96
C CYS A 133 5.75 5.12 11.46
N MET A 134 6.67 6.08 11.30
CA MET A 134 6.36 7.42 10.78
C MET A 134 5.77 7.34 9.37
N PHE A 135 6.39 6.55 8.48
CA PHE A 135 5.90 6.37 7.12
C PHE A 135 4.47 5.80 7.10
N LEU A 136 4.18 4.85 7.99
CA LEU A 136 2.85 4.28 8.15
C LEU A 136 1.84 5.31 8.66
N ILE A 137 2.19 6.10 9.68
CA ILE A 137 1.33 7.17 10.22
C ILE A 137 0.96 8.17 9.12
N ILE A 138 1.93 8.59 8.32
CA ILE A 138 1.69 9.53 7.21
C ILE A 138 0.71 8.93 6.19
N ASN A 139 0.90 7.67 5.79
CA ASN A 139 0.01 7.01 4.83
C ASN A 139 -1.40 6.83 5.39
N ILE A 140 -1.55 6.46 6.66
CA ILE A 140 -2.87 6.30 7.30
C ILE A 140 -3.57 7.65 7.44
N SER A 141 -2.83 8.73 7.75
CA SER A 141 -3.38 10.08 7.88
C SER A 141 -3.95 10.67 6.58
N SER A 142 -3.71 10.03 5.43
CA SER A 142 -4.35 10.33 4.14
C SER A 142 -4.44 11.83 3.82
N ILE A 143 -3.33 12.55 3.92
CA ILE A 143 -3.27 13.98 3.59
C ILE A 143 -3.41 14.13 2.07
N GLN A 144 -4.65 14.24 1.59
CA GLN A 144 -5.00 14.48 0.19
C GLN A 144 -5.42 15.94 -0.03
N LEU A 145 -4.73 16.64 -0.92
CA LEU A 145 -5.11 18.00 -1.32
C LEU A 145 -6.16 17.98 -2.44
N ILE A 146 -6.04 17.01 -3.35
CA ILE A 146 -6.96 16.83 -4.47
C ILE A 146 -7.72 15.52 -4.26
N PRO A 147 -8.95 15.57 -3.71
CA PRO A 147 -9.75 14.37 -3.54
C PRO A 147 -10.40 14.01 -4.88
N ILE A 148 -9.61 13.46 -5.81
CA ILE A 148 -10.10 13.05 -7.14
C ILE A 148 -11.26 12.06 -7.01
N THR A 149 -11.23 11.21 -5.98
CA THR A 149 -12.33 10.27 -5.64
C THR A 149 -13.63 10.96 -5.24
N MET A 150 -13.56 12.13 -4.59
CA MET A 150 -14.75 12.95 -4.28
C MET A 150 -15.24 13.72 -5.51
N ILE A 151 -14.33 14.17 -6.37
CA ILE A 151 -14.68 14.86 -7.61
C ILE A 151 -15.32 13.88 -8.60
N SER A 152 -14.87 12.62 -8.69
CA SER A 152 -15.48 11.62 -9.57
C SER A 152 -16.85 11.11 -9.12
N TYR A 153 -17.22 11.37 -7.85
CA TYR A 153 -18.53 11.02 -7.30
C TYR A 153 -19.59 12.10 -7.54
N ARG A 154 -19.21 13.27 -8.06
CA ARG A 154 -20.08 14.37 -8.49
C ARG A 154 -20.05 14.52 -10.00
#